data_AF-A0A5M9UK28-F1
#
_entry.id   AF-A0A5M9UK28-F1
#
_cell.length_a   1.000
_cell.length_b   1.000
_cell.length_c   1.000
_cell.angle_alpha   90.00
_cell.angle_beta   90.00
_cell.angle_gamma   90.00
#
_symmetry.space_group_name_H-M   'P 1'
#
loop_
_entity.id
_entity.type
_entity.pdbx_description
1 polymer ?
#
loop_
_entity_poly.entity_id
_entity_poly.type
_entity_poly.pdbx_seq_one_letter_code
_entity_poly.pdbx_strand_id
1 'polypeptide(L)'
;MTRYVIDDAHELSRVLMEMDGEGNVKSRYIYGLGLIGREDAYGTYLSYHYDLRGSTTLLTDEQNRVTDRYTYGLYGELEQHEG
;
A
#
# COMPACT_ATOMS: atom_id res chain seq x y z
N MET A 1 11.86 12.20 -10.03
CA MET A 1 10.99 12.95 -9.10
C MET A 1 9.69 12.18 -8.96
N THR A 2 9.21 11.94 -7.74
CA THR A 2 7.88 11.35 -7.50
C THR A 2 6.95 12.46 -7.01
N ARG A 3 5.74 12.53 -7.55
CA ARG A 3 4.67 13.41 -7.09
C ARG A 3 3.57 12.59 -6.43
N TYR A 4 2.94 13.16 -5.42
CA TYR A 4 1.87 12.50 -4.67
C TYR A 4 0.59 13.30 -4.80
N VAL A 5 -0.53 12.62 -5.05
CA VAL A 5 -1.87 13.17 -4.89
C VAL A 5 -2.34 12.82 -3.49
N ILE A 6 -2.66 13.84 -2.70
CA ILE A 6 -3.05 13.70 -1.30
C ILE A 6 -4.53 14.03 -1.16
N ASP A 7 -5.23 13.19 -0.40
CA ASP A 7 -6.54 13.51 0.17
C ASP A 7 -6.33 14.08 1.57
N ASP A 8 -6.64 15.37 1.73
CA ASP A 8 -6.53 16.13 2.97
C ASP A 8 -7.87 16.37 3.66
N ALA A 9 -8.98 15.83 3.12
CA ALA A 9 -10.31 16.01 3.69
C ALA A 9 -10.56 15.20 4.97
N HIS A 10 -9.72 14.19 5.24
CA HIS A 10 -9.78 13.33 6.42
C HIS A 10 -8.90 13.88 7.57
N GLU A 11 -9.21 13.45 8.81
CA GLU A 11 -8.42 13.79 10.00
C GLU A 11 -6.94 13.40 9.86
N LEU A 12 -6.66 12.29 9.17
CA LEU A 12 -5.32 11.90 8.74
C LEU A 12 -5.25 11.93 7.22
N SER A 13 -4.30 12.69 6.68
CA SER A 13 -4.07 12.78 5.24
C SER A 13 -3.73 11.41 4.64
N ARG A 14 -4.23 11.13 3.43
CA ARG A 14 -4.04 9.87 2.72
C ARG A 14 -3.40 10.11 1.36
N VAL A 15 -2.54 9.20 0.91
CA VAL A 15 -1.93 9.29 -0.42
C VAL A 15 -2.82 8.52 -1.38
N LEU A 16 -3.49 9.19 -2.31
CA LEU A 16 -4.34 8.51 -3.29
C LEU A 16 -3.56 7.96 -4.48
N MET A 17 -2.46 8.61 -4.85
CA MET A 17 -1.76 8.29 -6.08
C MET A 17 -0.30 8.74 -6.05
N GLU A 18 0.57 7.92 -6.65
CA GLU A 18 1.93 8.27 -7.03
C GLU A 18 2.00 8.55 -8.52
N MET A 19 2.71 9.61 -8.90
CA MET A 19 3.02 9.94 -10.28
C MET A 19 4.52 10.18 -10.45
N ASP A 20 5.02 10.01 -11.67
CA ASP A 20 6.37 10.43 -12.02
C ASP A 20 6.46 11.96 -12.19
N GLY A 21 7.63 12.44 -12.63
CA GLY A 21 7.87 13.87 -12.84
C GLY A 21 7.11 14.48 -14.01
N GLU A 22 6.65 13.64 -14.95
CA GLU A 22 5.94 14.00 -16.18
C GLU A 22 4.42 13.94 -15.99
N GLY A 23 3.95 13.36 -14.89
CA GLY A 23 2.54 13.23 -14.55
C GLY A 23 1.95 11.87 -14.90
N ASN A 24 2.76 10.89 -15.31
CA ASN A 24 2.27 9.53 -15.53
C ASN A 24 2.04 8.84 -14.19
N VAL A 25 0.91 8.13 -14.08
CA VAL A 25 0.56 7.39 -12.87
C VAL A 25 1.52 6.22 -12.69
N LYS A 26 2.04 6.05 -11.47
CA LYS A 26 2.84 4.89 -11.05
C LYS A 26 2.01 3.91 -10.23
N SER A 27 1.23 4.44 -9.29
CA SER A 27 0.43 3.66 -8.35
C SER A 27 -0.82 4.43 -7.95
N ARG A 28 -1.93 3.73 -7.77
CA ARG A 28 -3.16 4.22 -7.13
C ARG A 28 -3.38 3.44 -5.85
N TYR A 29 -3.86 4.10 -4.80
CA TYR A 29 -4.10 3.48 -3.50
C TYR A 29 -5.58 3.51 -3.17
N ILE A 30 -6.08 2.38 -2.67
CA ILE A 30 -7.47 2.17 -2.34
C ILE A 30 -7.59 2.06 -0.82
N TYR A 31 -8.47 2.90 -0.24
CA TYR A 31 -8.70 2.96 1.20
C TYR A 31 -10.11 2.50 1.57
N GLY A 32 -10.20 1.70 2.63
CA GLY A 32 -11.43 1.44 3.38
C GLY A 32 -11.33 2.07 4.77
N LEU A 33 -11.32 1.23 5.82
CA LEU A 33 -10.92 1.67 7.16
C LEU A 33 -9.42 1.98 7.27
N GLY A 34 -8.61 1.41 6.37
CA GLY A 34 -7.18 1.65 6.21
C GLY A 34 -6.78 1.44 4.75
N LEU A 35 -5.48 1.36 4.46
CA LEU A 35 -5.00 1.01 3.13
C LEU A 35 -5.30 -0.48 2.86
N ILE A 36 -6.11 -0.75 1.84
CA ILE A 36 -6.57 -2.12 1.51
C ILE A 36 -6.09 -2.60 0.15
N GLY A 37 -5.62 -1.70 -0.70
CA GLY A 37 -5.23 -2.05 -2.05
C GLY A 37 -4.30 -1.05 -2.70
N ARG A 38 -3.54 -1.53 -3.67
CA ARG A 38 -2.78 -0.73 -4.62
C ARG A 38 -2.95 -1.30 -6.02
N GLU A 39 -3.09 -0.42 -6.99
CA GLU A 39 -3.03 -0.76 -8.40
C GLU A 39 -1.86 -0.03 -9.04
N ASP A 40 -1.02 -0.70 -9.83
CA ASP A 40 0.04 -0.05 -10.57
C ASP A 40 -0.45 0.61 -11.89
N ALA A 41 0.48 1.21 -12.63
CA ALA A 41 0.19 1.82 -13.93
C ALA A 41 -0.39 0.85 -14.98
N TYR A 42 -0.08 -0.45 -14.85
CA TYR A 42 -0.45 -1.51 -15.78
C TYR A 42 -1.73 -2.23 -15.38
N GLY A 43 -2.33 -1.86 -14.24
CA GLY A 43 -3.53 -2.50 -13.71
C GLY A 43 -3.24 -3.71 -12.83
N THR A 44 -1.98 -3.96 -12.45
CA THR A 44 -1.65 -5.03 -11.50
C THR A 44 -2.11 -4.62 -10.11
N TYR A 45 -3.04 -5.38 -9.55
CA TYR A 45 -3.60 -5.11 -8.23
C TYR A 45 -2.97 -5.97 -7.13
N LEU A 46 -2.68 -5.34 -5.99
CA LEU A 46 -2.24 -5.98 -4.76
C LEU A 46 -3.19 -5.61 -3.62
N SER A 47 -3.63 -6.63 -2.87
CA SER A 47 -4.41 -6.45 -1.65
C SER A 47 -3.49 -6.38 -0.44
N TYR A 48 -3.75 -5.42 0.44
CA TYR A 48 -3.01 -5.21 1.67
C TYR A 48 -3.77 -5.83 2.84
N HIS A 49 -3.09 -6.66 3.62
CA HIS A 49 -3.61 -7.18 4.88
C HIS A 49 -2.77 -6.62 6.02
N TYR A 50 -3.42 -6.10 7.04
CA TYR A 50 -2.76 -5.44 8.16
C TYR A 50 -3.16 -6.04 9.51
N ASP A 51 -2.26 -5.93 10.48
CA ASP A 51 -2.52 -6.30 11.86
C ASP A 51 -3.37 -5.25 12.60
N LEU A 52 -3.72 -5.53 13.87
CA LEU A 52 -4.55 -4.62 14.69
C LEU A 52 -3.90 -3.24 14.94
N ARG A 53 -2.60 -3.06 14.68
CA ARG A 53 -1.89 -1.79 14.80
C ARG A 53 -1.85 -1.01 13.47
N GLY A 54 -2.27 -1.65 12.38
CA GLY A 54 -2.24 -1.08 11.02
C GLY A 54 -0.98 -1.42 10.23
N SER A 55 -0.08 -2.26 10.75
CA SER A 55 1.12 -2.68 10.00
C SER A 55 0.73 -3.71 8.93
N THR A 56 1.17 -3.51 7.68
CA THR A 56 0.89 -4.43 6.57
C THR A 56 1.68 -5.73 6.74
N THR A 57 1.02 -6.84 7.06
CA THR A 57 1.68 -8.14 7.31
C THR A 57 1.68 -9.07 6.10
N LEU A 58 0.84 -8.81 5.10
CA LEU A 58 0.70 -9.66 3.93
C LEU A 58 0.29 -8.84 2.71
N LEU A 59 0.82 -9.20 1.55
CA LEU A 59 0.33 -8.76 0.24
C LEU A 59 -0.14 -9.96 -0.57
N THR A 60 -1.27 -9.81 -1.25
CA THR A 60 -1.79 -10.84 -2.15
C THR A 60 -2.15 -10.27 -3.52
N ASP A 61 -1.88 -11.03 -4.57
CA ASP A 61 -2.30 -10.70 -5.93
C ASP A 61 -3.81 -10.97 -6.16
N GLU A 62 -4.28 -10.63 -7.36
CA GLU A 62 -5.66 -10.84 -7.79
C GLU A 62 -6.10 -12.32 -7.83
N GLN A 63 -5.14 -13.25 -7.83
CA GLN A 63 -5.39 -14.69 -7.76
C GLN A 63 -5.33 -15.22 -6.32
N ASN A 64 -5.29 -14.33 -5.31
CA ASN A 64 -5.17 -14.62 -3.89
C ASN A 64 -3.85 -15.33 -3.53
N ARG A 65 -2.82 -15.21 -4.36
CA ARG A 65 -1.49 -15.74 -4.03
C ARG A 65 -0.76 -14.72 -3.19
N VAL A 66 -0.10 -15.20 -2.14
CA VAL A 66 0.78 -14.35 -1.32
C VAL A 66 1.98 -13.95 -2.16
N THR A 67 2.17 -12.64 -2.34
CA THR A 67 3.37 -12.09 -2.99
C THR A 67 4.42 -11.76 -1.95
N ASP A 68 3.99 -11.22 -0.80
CA ASP A 68 4.89 -10.79 0.26
C ASP A 68 4.28 -11.07 1.63
N ARG A 69 5.14 -11.41 2.60
CA ARG A 69 4.82 -11.52 4.01
C ARG A 69 5.80 -10.70 4.83
N TYR A 70 5.29 -9.96 5.80
CA TYR A 70 6.08 -9.12 6.70
C TYR A 70 5.81 -9.48 8.16
N THR A 71 6.88 -9.61 8.93
CA THR A 71 6.84 -9.77 10.39
C THR A 71 7.47 -8.53 11.02
N TYR A 72 6.74 -7.91 11.94
CA TYR A 72 7.22 -6.77 12.69
C TYR A 72 7.31 -7.08 14.17
N GLY A 73 8.37 -6.57 14.80
CA GLY A 73 8.52 -6.61 16.24
C GLY A 73 7.60 -5.59 16.94
N LEU A 74 7.78 -5.45 18.26
CA LEU A 74 6.83 -4.74 19.12
C LEU A 74 6.74 -3.24 18.83
N TYR A 75 7.79 -2.63 18.29
CA TYR A 75 7.87 -1.20 18.02
C TYR A 75 7.82 -0.88 16.52
N GLY A 76 7.41 -1.84 15.68
CA GLY A 76 7.24 -1.67 14.24
C GLY A 76 8.51 -1.89 13.41
N GLU A 77 9.59 -2.36 14.03
CA GLU A 77 10.79 -2.82 13.35
C GLU A 77 10.47 -4.00 12.44
N LEU A 78 10.96 -3.97 11.19
CA LEU A 78 10.82 -5.10 10.27
C LEU A 78 11.80 -6.21 10.70
N GLU A 79 11.28 -7.33 11.16
CA GLU A 79 12.08 -8.49 11.58
C GLU A 79 12.27 -9.48 10.43
N GLN A 80 11.24 -9.65 9.60
CA GLN A 80 11.28 -10.58 8.48
C GLN A 80 10.45 -10.07 7.29
N HIS A 81 10.96 -10.29 6.08
CA HIS A 81 10.24 -10.16 4.83
C HIS A 81 10.46 -11.41 3.97
N GLU A 82 9.39 -11.94 3.39
CA GLU A 82 9.40 -13.08 2.47
C GLU A 82 8.60 -12.71 1.22
N GLY A 83 9.22 -12.66 0.04
CA GLY A 83 8.59 -12.23 -1.23
C GLY A 83 9.61 -11.88 -2.29
#